data_AF-A0A4D5RED9-F1
#
_entry.id   AF-A0A4D5RED9-F1
#
_cell.length_a   1.000
_cell.length_b   1.000
_cell.length_c   1.000
_cell.angle_alpha   90.00
_cell.angle_beta   90.00
_cell.angle_gamma   90.00
#
_symmetry.space_group_name_H-M   'P 1'
#
loop_
_entity.id
_entity.type
_entity.pdbx_description
1 polymer ?
#
loop_
_entity_poly.entity_id
_entity_poly.type
_entity_poly.pdbx_seq_one_letter_code
_entity_poly.pdbx_strand_id
1 'polypeptide(L)'
;MLVFTMITLLLFGMKSSGPPVEGGPLMGTAFGVSFGYWLGGSALVRAAGYVSSTRLSFLQVLSLMGYALSGHCFALFLGNVFHPEHSHMFFYGVWLVLGGSTALKLVAVFAAKTASVSHKAVAASTAAVLHLLALLYFHFAYHRTVEALDGI
;
A
#
# COMPACT_ATOMS: atom_id res chain seq x y z
N MET A 1 2.30 11.22 -8.74
CA MET A 1 2.48 12.08 -7.54
C MET A 1 2.44 11.24 -6.26
N LEU A 2 1.35 10.54 -5.93
CA LEU A 2 1.22 9.77 -4.68
C LEU A 2 2.29 8.67 -4.49
N VAL A 3 2.71 7.99 -5.56
CA VAL A 3 3.81 6.99 -5.47
C VAL A 3 5.11 7.63 -4.98
N PHE A 4 5.45 8.83 -5.48
CA PHE A 4 6.62 9.57 -5.01
C PHE A 4 6.45 10.05 -3.57
N THR A 5 5.25 10.50 -3.19
CA THR A 5 4.94 10.85 -1.80
C THR A 5 5.16 9.66 -0.86
N MET A 6 4.72 8.47 -1.27
CA MET A 6 4.93 7.25 -0.49
C MET A 6 6.42 6.90 -0.37
N ILE A 7 7.19 7.02 -1.46
CA ILE A 7 8.66 6.85 -1.43
C ILE A 7 9.29 7.84 -0.43
N THR A 8 8.88 9.12 -0.47
CA THR A 8 9.37 10.14 0.44
C THR A 8 9.03 9.81 1.89
N LEU A 9 7.80 9.36 2.18
CA LEU A 9 7.38 8.99 3.53
C LEU A 9 8.14 7.77 4.07
N LEU A 10 8.38 6.77 3.22
CA LEU A 10 9.19 5.60 3.57
C LEU A 10 10.64 6.02 3.87
N LEU A 11 11.25 6.84 3.00
CA LEU A 11 12.61 7.32 3.20
C LEU A 11 12.75 8.25 4.40
N PHE A 12 11.75 9.11 4.63
CA PHE A 12 11.68 9.96 5.81
C PHE A 12 11.68 9.11 7.07
N GLY A 13 10.74 8.16 7.15
CA GLY A 13 10.66 7.24 8.28
C GLY A 13 11.96 6.51 8.52
N MET A 14 12.57 5.93 7.48
CA MET A 14 13.81 5.16 7.59
C MET A 14 15.00 6.02 8.05
N LYS A 15 15.04 7.29 7.65
CA LYS A 15 16.12 8.22 8.01
C LYS A 15 15.93 8.82 9.42
N SER A 16 14.70 8.97 9.90
CA SER A 16 14.43 9.45 11.26
C SER A 16 14.76 8.43 12.36
N SER A 17 14.93 7.16 12.00
CA SER A 17 15.09 6.04 12.93
C SER A 17 16.52 5.70 13.38
N GLY A 18 17.59 6.28 12.82
CA GLY A 18 18.96 6.00 13.29
C GLY A 18 20.07 6.21 12.23
N PRO A 19 21.34 5.90 12.57
CA PRO A 19 22.49 6.11 11.68
C PRO A 19 22.45 5.22 10.42
N PRO A 20 23.00 5.67 9.28
CA PRO A 20 22.77 5.04 7.99
C PRO A 20 23.32 3.61 7.92
N VAL A 21 22.48 2.69 7.43
CA VAL A 21 22.83 1.28 7.17
C VAL A 21 23.93 1.19 6.11
N GLU A 22 25.01 0.46 6.39
CA GLU A 22 26.07 0.13 5.41
C GLU A 22 25.62 -0.85 4.30
N GLY A 23 24.37 -1.33 4.36
CA GLY A 23 23.80 -2.36 3.47
C GLY A 23 22.86 -1.81 2.41
N GLY A 24 23.42 -1.30 1.30
CA GLY A 24 22.69 -1.02 0.05
C GLY A 24 21.84 0.27 0.05
N PRO A 25 21.45 0.78 -1.14
CA PRO A 25 20.73 2.04 -1.22
C PRO A 25 19.29 1.88 -0.71
N LEU A 26 19.02 2.36 0.52
CA LEU A 26 17.68 2.50 1.12
C LEU A 26 16.67 3.12 0.13
N MET A 27 17.16 4.03 -0.71
CA MET A 27 16.43 4.64 -1.82
C MET A 27 15.94 3.59 -2.83
N GLY A 28 16.79 2.67 -3.28
CA GLY A 28 16.43 1.61 -4.23
C GLY A 28 15.31 0.72 -3.71
N THR A 29 15.34 0.36 -2.42
CA THR A 29 14.29 -0.43 -1.78
C THR A 29 12.96 0.32 -1.77
N ALA A 30 12.95 1.59 -1.31
CA ALA A 30 11.73 2.41 -1.29
C ALA A 30 11.11 2.57 -2.68
N PHE A 31 11.92 2.81 -3.71
CA PHE A 31 11.47 2.86 -5.10
C PHE A 31 10.91 1.51 -5.56
N GLY A 32 11.65 0.42 -5.33
CA GLY A 32 11.28 -0.93 -5.75
C GLY A 32 9.96 -1.39 -5.17
N VAL A 33 9.76 -1.24 -3.85
CA VAL A 33 8.50 -1.65 -3.20
C VAL A 33 7.33 -0.76 -3.62
N SER A 34 7.56 0.54 -3.82
CA SER A 34 6.51 1.50 -4.18
C SER A 34 6.03 1.32 -5.61
N PHE A 35 6.96 1.27 -6.58
CA PHE A 35 6.63 1.02 -7.98
C PHE A 35 6.22 -0.44 -8.21
N GLY A 36 6.80 -1.39 -7.48
CA GLY A 36 6.41 -2.79 -7.53
C GLY A 36 4.95 -2.99 -7.10
N TYR A 37 4.54 -2.37 -6.00
CA TYR A 37 3.14 -2.36 -5.60
C TYR A 37 2.24 -1.66 -6.62
N TRP A 38 2.62 -0.47 -7.09
CA TRP A 38 1.77 0.30 -8.00
C TRP A 38 1.62 -0.37 -9.36
N LEU A 39 2.72 -0.70 -10.05
CA LEU A 39 2.71 -1.33 -11.37
C LEU A 39 2.34 -2.80 -11.28
N GLY A 40 3.04 -3.56 -10.43
CA GLY A 40 2.84 -5.00 -10.27
C GLY A 40 1.51 -5.34 -9.62
N GLY A 41 1.11 -4.63 -8.57
CA GLY A 41 -0.21 -4.78 -7.95
C GLY A 41 -1.34 -4.45 -8.92
N SER A 42 -1.20 -3.39 -9.73
CA SER A 42 -2.19 -3.09 -10.78
C SER A 42 -2.27 -4.18 -11.85
N ALA A 43 -1.14 -4.78 -12.23
CA ALA A 43 -1.12 -5.89 -13.17
C ALA A 43 -1.81 -7.14 -12.59
N LEU A 44 -1.54 -7.50 -11.34
CA LEU A 44 -2.19 -8.62 -10.65
C LEU A 44 -3.70 -8.42 -10.52
N VAL A 45 -4.14 -7.23 -10.09
CA VAL A 45 -5.56 -6.89 -9.98
C VAL A 45 -6.21 -6.89 -11.36
N ARG A 46 -5.52 -6.44 -12.41
CA ARG A 46 -6.02 -6.53 -13.79
C ARG A 46 -6.15 -7.97 -14.25
N ALA A 47 -5.19 -8.85 -13.93
CA ALA A 47 -5.26 -10.26 -14.25
C ALA A 47 -6.45 -10.95 -13.57
N ALA A 48 -6.67 -10.68 -12.27
CA ALA A 48 -7.85 -11.16 -11.54
C ALA A 48 -9.16 -10.61 -12.13
N GLY A 49 -9.16 -9.33 -12.53
CA GLY A 49 -10.27 -8.71 -13.25
C GLY A 49 -10.53 -9.31 -14.63
N TYR A 50 -9.51 -9.79 -15.33
CA TYR A 50 -9.66 -10.49 -16.61
C TYR A 50 -10.40 -11.82 -16.43
N VAL A 51 -9.98 -12.63 -15.45
CA VAL A 51 -10.67 -13.89 -15.08
C VAL A 51 -12.12 -13.61 -14.66
N SER A 52 -12.35 -12.49 -13.97
CA SER A 52 -13.66 -12.07 -13.46
C SER A 52 -14.54 -11.36 -14.50
N SER A 53 -14.08 -11.20 -15.75
CA SER A 53 -14.78 -10.43 -16.81
C SER A 53 -15.10 -8.97 -16.44
N THR A 54 -14.21 -8.33 -15.68
CA THR A 54 -14.30 -6.91 -15.29
C THR A 54 -13.94 -6.00 -16.45
N ARG A 55 -14.80 -5.01 -16.73
CA ARG A 55 -14.68 -4.06 -17.86
C ARG A 55 -13.77 -2.86 -17.57
N LEU A 56 -12.67 -3.05 -16.85
CA LEU A 56 -11.68 -1.99 -16.57
C LEU A 56 -10.43 -2.20 -17.43
N SER A 57 -9.97 -1.15 -18.10
CA SER A 57 -8.69 -1.18 -18.82
C SER A 57 -7.52 -1.18 -17.84
N PHE A 58 -6.34 -1.61 -18.28
CA PHE A 58 -5.14 -1.61 -17.43
C PHE A 58 -4.81 -0.21 -16.90
N LEU A 59 -4.89 0.82 -17.76
CA LEU A 59 -4.64 2.22 -17.34
C LEU A 59 -5.67 2.72 -16.32
N GLN A 60 -6.94 2.28 -16.41
CA GLN A 60 -7.95 2.60 -15.41
C GLN A 60 -7.61 1.96 -14.07
N VAL A 61 -7.23 0.68 -14.06
CA VAL A 61 -6.78 -0.01 -12.83
C VAL A 61 -5.54 0.67 -12.26
N LEU A 62 -4.57 1.01 -13.10
CA LEU A 62 -3.34 1.69 -12.72
C LEU A 62 -3.61 3.05 -12.06
N SER A 63 -4.54 3.83 -12.63
CA SER A 63 -4.99 5.09 -12.07
C SER A 63 -5.71 4.88 -10.73
N LEU A 64 -6.65 3.93 -10.66
CA LEU A 64 -7.40 3.59 -9.44
C LEU A 64 -6.48 3.18 -8.28
N MET A 65 -5.55 2.26 -8.53
CA MET A 65 -4.55 1.85 -7.54
C MET A 65 -3.66 3.01 -7.13
N GLY A 66 -3.25 3.85 -8.10
CA GLY A 66 -2.49 5.07 -7.84
C GLY A 66 -3.24 6.09 -6.97
N TYR A 67 -4.55 6.23 -7.14
CA TYR A 67 -5.39 7.08 -6.29
C TYR A 67 -5.59 6.49 -4.90
N ALA A 68 -5.72 5.16 -4.80
CA ALA A 68 -5.93 4.48 -3.54
C ALA A 68 -4.70 4.59 -2.61
N LEU A 69 -3.50 4.81 -3.16
CA LEU A 69 -2.27 5.11 -2.40
C LEU A 69 -2.38 6.33 -1.49
N SER A 70 -3.39 7.20 -1.66
CA SER A 70 -3.65 8.29 -0.72
C SER A 70 -3.85 7.77 0.71
N GLY A 71 -4.58 6.67 0.89
CA GLY A 71 -4.79 6.03 2.19
C GLY A 71 -3.47 5.54 2.79
N HIS A 72 -2.61 4.94 1.96
CA HIS A 72 -1.26 4.53 2.35
C HIS A 72 -0.40 5.71 2.80
N CYS A 73 -0.41 6.81 2.04
CA CYS A 73 0.36 8.00 2.37
C CYS A 73 -0.09 8.60 3.70
N PHE A 74 -1.40 8.76 3.93
CA PHE A 74 -1.88 9.29 5.22
C PHE A 74 -1.61 8.34 6.38
N ALA A 75 -1.78 7.03 6.18
CA ALA A 75 -1.50 6.04 7.23
C ALA A 75 -0.02 6.02 7.62
N LEU A 76 0.89 6.06 6.65
CA LEU A 76 2.33 6.16 6.90
C LEU A 76 2.71 7.51 7.51
N PHE A 77 2.12 8.62 7.06
CA PHE A 77 2.37 9.94 7.63
C PHE A 77 1.96 10.01 9.11
N LEU A 78 0.76 9.53 9.46
CA LEU A 78 0.32 9.46 10.85
C LEU A 78 1.22 8.54 11.68
N GLY A 79 1.59 7.37 11.14
CA GLY A 79 2.56 6.49 11.79
C GLY A 79 3.89 7.19 12.09
N ASN A 80 4.37 8.03 11.17
CA ASN A 80 5.60 8.79 11.34
C ASN A 80 5.47 9.94 12.36
N VAL A 81 4.34 10.66 12.37
CA VAL A 81 4.12 11.80 13.28
C VAL A 81 3.92 11.34 14.73
N PHE A 82 3.21 10.23 14.93
CA PHE A 82 2.89 9.70 16.26
C PHE A 82 3.92 8.67 16.76
N HIS A 83 5.12 8.65 16.17
CA HIS A 83 6.24 7.74 16.47
C HIS A 83 6.55 7.48 17.95
N PRO A 84 6.45 8.46 18.88
CA PRO A 84 6.80 8.24 20.29
C PRO A 84 5.67 7.71 21.16
N GLU A 85 4.41 7.72 20.68
CA GLU A 85 3.23 7.56 21.52
C GLU A 85 2.35 6.38 21.05
N HIS A 86 2.72 5.18 21.51
CA HIS A 86 1.83 4.05 21.83
C HIS A 86 1.21 3.17 20.71
N SER A 87 1.58 1.87 20.80
CA SER A 87 0.80 0.66 20.49
C SER A 87 0.53 0.30 19.02
N HIS A 88 0.87 -0.94 18.65
CA HIS A 88 0.41 -1.59 17.42
C HIS A 88 -1.10 -1.42 17.17
N MET A 89 -1.90 -1.21 18.22
CA MET A 89 -3.34 -0.91 18.11
C MET A 89 -3.63 0.42 17.41
N PHE A 90 -2.84 1.48 17.62
CA PHE A 90 -3.02 2.75 16.90
C PHE A 90 -2.81 2.53 15.40
N PHE A 91 -1.73 1.81 15.04
CA PHE A 91 -1.46 1.47 13.65
C PHE A 91 -2.59 0.63 13.05
N TYR A 92 -3.09 -0.40 13.73
CA TYR A 92 -4.23 -1.19 13.23
C TYR A 92 -5.50 -0.35 13.08
N GLY A 93 -5.74 0.61 13.98
CA GLY A 93 -6.85 1.56 13.85
C GLY A 93 -6.73 2.44 12.60
N VAL A 94 -5.57 3.05 12.39
CA VAL A 94 -5.29 3.89 11.21
C VAL A 94 -5.32 3.06 9.92
N TRP A 95 -4.75 1.85 9.95
CA TRP A 95 -4.78 0.88 8.85
C TRP A 95 -6.21 0.51 8.47
N LEU A 96 -7.06 0.24 9.46
CA LEU A 96 -8.45 -0.14 9.24
C LEU A 96 -9.28 1.04 8.72
N VAL A 97 -9.10 2.25 9.26
CA VAL A 97 -9.88 3.42 8.85
C VAL A 97 -9.41 3.96 7.50
N LEU A 98 -8.13 4.29 7.36
CA LEU A 98 -7.60 4.90 6.15
C LEU A 98 -7.34 3.88 5.04
N GLY A 99 -6.67 2.77 5.38
CA GLY A 99 -6.46 1.68 4.42
C GLY A 99 -7.77 0.98 4.04
N GLY A 100 -8.67 0.78 5.01
CA GLY A 100 -9.98 0.18 4.76
C GLY A 100 -10.91 1.07 3.95
N SER A 101 -10.94 2.39 4.18
CA SER A 101 -11.77 3.30 3.38
C SER A 101 -11.32 3.37 1.91
N THR A 102 -10.01 3.41 1.65
CA THR A 102 -9.49 3.36 0.26
C THR A 102 -9.66 1.98 -0.36
N ALA A 103 -9.53 0.90 0.41
CA ALA A 103 -9.88 -0.45 -0.03
C ALA A 103 -11.37 -0.57 -0.39
N LEU A 104 -12.27 0.00 0.41
CA LEU A 104 -13.71 -0.04 0.17
C LEU A 104 -14.07 0.72 -1.11
N LYS A 105 -13.40 1.84 -1.39
CA LYS A 105 -13.54 2.55 -2.67
C LYS A 105 -13.12 1.67 -3.85
N LEU A 106 -12.00 0.97 -3.74
CA LEU A 106 -11.58 0.00 -4.77
C LEU A 106 -12.63 -1.10 -4.95
N VAL A 107 -13.10 -1.70 -3.86
CA VAL A 107 -14.16 -2.73 -3.88
C VAL A 107 -15.40 -2.21 -4.59
N ALA A 108 -15.88 -1.02 -4.24
CA ALA A 108 -17.07 -0.42 -4.85
C ALA A 108 -16.90 -0.23 -6.37
N VAL A 109 -15.74 0.25 -6.82
CA VAL A 109 -15.47 0.47 -8.24
C VAL A 109 -15.38 -0.86 -9.01
N PHE A 110 -14.68 -1.86 -8.45
CA PHE A 110 -14.59 -3.18 -9.08
C PHE A 110 -15.96 -3.87 -9.11
N ALA A 111 -16.72 -3.82 -8.02
CA ALA A 111 -18.06 -4.40 -7.94
C ALA A 111 -19.03 -3.74 -8.95
N ALA A 112 -18.92 -2.44 -9.18
CA ALA A 112 -19.73 -1.72 -10.17
C ALA A 112 -19.36 -2.04 -11.63
N LYS A 113 -18.15 -2.53 -11.89
CA LYS A 113 -17.62 -2.78 -13.25
C LYS A 113 -17.56 -4.26 -13.62
N THR A 114 -17.98 -5.15 -12.72
CA THR A 114 -18.11 -6.59 -12.94
C THR A 114 -19.58 -6.98 -13.00
N ALA A 115 -19.99 -7.78 -13.98
CA ALA A 115 -21.41 -8.11 -14.18
C ALA A 115 -21.91 -9.20 -13.21
N SER A 116 -21.15 -10.29 -13.06
CA SER A 116 -21.53 -11.46 -12.24
C SER A 116 -21.22 -11.25 -10.75
N VAL A 117 -22.17 -11.59 -9.87
CA VAL A 117 -22.02 -11.46 -8.40
C VAL A 117 -20.87 -12.32 -7.86
N SER A 118 -20.72 -13.55 -8.36
CA SER A 118 -19.60 -14.43 -7.96
C SER A 118 -18.24 -13.82 -8.37
N HIS A 119 -18.17 -13.25 -9.57
CA HIS A 119 -16.94 -12.64 -10.08
C HIS A 119 -16.64 -11.27 -9.45
N LYS A 120 -17.67 -10.54 -9.01
CA LYS A 120 -17.52 -9.29 -8.24
C LYS A 120 -16.72 -9.55 -6.97
N ALA A 121 -17.07 -10.62 -6.24
CA ALA A 121 -16.40 -10.98 -5.00
C ALA A 121 -14.91 -11.25 -5.24
N VAL A 122 -14.55 -12.04 -6.27
CA VAL A 122 -13.16 -12.40 -6.57
C VAL A 122 -12.31 -11.18 -6.96
N ALA A 123 -12.76 -10.37 -7.92
CA ALA A 123 -11.98 -9.22 -8.36
C ALA A 123 -11.85 -8.14 -7.28
N ALA A 124 -12.94 -7.86 -6.56
CA ALA A 124 -12.95 -6.86 -5.50
C ALA A 124 -12.15 -7.31 -4.27
N SER A 125 -12.27 -8.59 -3.85
CA SER A 125 -11.50 -9.13 -2.73
C SER A 125 -10.01 -9.16 -3.03
N THR A 126 -9.61 -9.55 -4.25
CA THR A 126 -8.20 -9.53 -4.66
C THR A 126 -7.62 -8.12 -4.57
N ALA A 127 -8.35 -7.11 -5.06
CA ALA A 127 -7.92 -5.72 -4.96
C ALA A 127 -7.82 -5.25 -3.51
N ALA A 128 -8.82 -5.55 -2.67
CA ALA A 128 -8.85 -5.15 -1.26
C ALA A 128 -7.74 -5.79 -0.45
N VAL A 129 -7.57 -7.12 -0.57
CA VAL A 129 -6.54 -7.89 0.13
C VAL A 129 -5.17 -7.40 -0.26
N LEU A 130 -4.90 -7.25 -1.56
CA LEU A 130 -3.62 -6.73 -2.04
C LEU A 130 -3.35 -5.30 -1.52
N HIS A 131 -4.38 -4.45 -1.48
CA HIS A 131 -4.25 -3.06 -1.01
C HIS A 131 -3.95 -2.97 0.49
N LEU A 132 -4.68 -3.73 1.31
CA LEU A 132 -4.53 -3.76 2.77
C LEU A 132 -3.24 -4.46 3.20
N LEU A 133 -2.89 -5.58 2.57
CA LEU A 133 -1.62 -6.28 2.83
C LEU A 133 -0.42 -5.44 2.44
N ALA A 134 -0.49 -4.67 1.35
CA ALA A 134 0.59 -3.77 0.99
C ALA A 134 0.81 -2.69 2.05
N LEU A 135 -0.25 -2.17 2.68
CA LEU A 135 -0.09 -1.18 3.76
C LEU A 135 0.59 -1.80 4.99
N LEU A 136 0.20 -3.04 5.37
CA LEU A 136 0.89 -3.78 6.42
C LEU A 136 2.36 -4.01 6.06
N TYR A 137 2.61 -4.44 4.81
CA TYR A 137 3.96 -4.68 4.33
C TYR A 137 4.81 -3.41 4.40
N PHE A 138 4.31 -2.25 3.98
CA PHE A 138 5.08 -1.01 4.08
C PHE A 138 5.40 -0.62 5.52
N HIS A 139 4.46 -0.82 6.45
CA HIS A 139 4.71 -0.55 7.87
C HIS A 139 5.70 -1.54 8.50
N PHE A 140 5.63 -2.83 8.17
CA PHE A 140 6.57 -3.82 8.70
C PHE A 140 7.93 -3.79 8.01
N ALA A 141 7.99 -3.54 6.70
CA ALA A 141 9.24 -3.30 5.99
C ALA A 141 9.94 -2.07 6.55
N TYR A 142 9.15 -1.05 6.93
CA TYR A 142 9.63 0.07 7.71
C TYR A 142 10.18 -0.38 9.08
N HIS A 143 9.37 -0.98 9.95
CA HIS A 143 9.82 -1.41 11.28
C HIS A 143 11.04 -2.34 11.26
N ARG A 144 11.09 -3.32 10.36
CA ARG A 144 12.25 -4.22 10.24
C ARG A 144 13.51 -3.52 9.76
N THR A 145 13.38 -2.51 8.90
CA THR A 145 14.55 -1.72 8.52
C THR A 145 15.04 -0.89 9.70
N VAL A 146 14.16 -0.35 10.54
CA VAL A 146 14.52 0.33 11.79
C VAL A 146 15.16 -0.60 12.81
N GLU A 147 14.54 -1.74 13.13
CA GLU A 147 15.07 -2.72 14.10
C GLU A 147 16.45 -3.26 13.70
N ALA A 148 16.70 -3.38 12.39
CA ALA A 148 18.01 -3.78 11.89
C ALA A 148 19.11 -2.71 12.09
N LEU A 149 18.76 -1.43 12.26
CA LEU A 149 19.72 -0.39 12.67
C LEU A 149 20.04 -0.47 14.17
N ASP A 150 19.03 -0.71 15.01
CA ASP A 150 19.18 -0.64 16.47
C ASP A 150 19.87 -1.89 17.08
N GLY A 151 19.93 -2.99 16.34
CA GLY A 151 20.53 -4.26 16.75
C GLY A 151 22.02 -4.44 16.42
N ILE A 152 22.69 -3.40 15.90
CA ILE A 152 24.14 -3.35 15.59
C ILE A 152 24.78 -2.29 16.48
#